data_AF-X6DH77-F1
#
_entry.id   AF-X6DH77-F1
#
_cell.length_a   1.000
_cell.length_b   1.000
_cell.length_c   1.000
_cell.angle_alpha   90.00
_cell.angle_beta   90.00
_cell.angle_gamma   90.00
#
_symmetry.space_group_name_H-M   'P 1'
#
loop_
_entity.id
_entity.type
_entity.pdbx_description
1 polymer ?
#
loop_
_entity_poly.entity_id
_entity_poly.type
_entity_poly.pdbx_seq_one_letter_code
_entity_poly.pdbx_strand_id
1 'polypeptide(L)' 'MVSVSDAAEVLLRDWPKPKSERRLAAIRACLAVMRGEKPPRVARQAFIVAAKDARILLGDQI' A
#
# COMPACT_ATOMS: atom_id res chain seq x y z
N MET A 1 2.66 -13.45 -10.30
CA MET A 1 3.21 -13.32 -8.93
C MET A 1 3.16 -11.84 -8.60
N VAL A 2 2.36 -11.41 -7.63
CA VAL A 2 2.22 -9.97 -7.31
C VAL A 2 3.41 -9.53 -6.46
N SER A 3 4.06 -8.45 -6.85
CA SER A 3 5.28 -7.91 -6.23
C SER A 3 5.02 -6.63 -5.41
N VAL A 4 6.02 -6.19 -4.65
CA VAL A 4 5.95 -4.89 -3.95
C VAL A 4 5.97 -3.72 -4.94
N SER A 5 6.59 -3.90 -6.09
CA SER A 5 6.59 -2.90 -7.16
C SER A 5 5.20 -2.72 -7.76
N ASP A 6 4.45 -3.81 -7.94
CA ASP A 6 3.07 -3.78 -8.42
C ASP A 6 2.18 -3.01 -7.43
N ALA A 7 2.37 -3.23 -6.13
CA ALA A 7 1.67 -2.50 -5.09
C ALA A 7 2.01 -0.99 -5.10
N ALA A 8 3.27 -0.63 -5.34
CA ALA A 8 3.69 0.76 -5.46
C ALA A 8 3.07 1.44 -6.70
N GLU A 9 2.96 0.73 -7.83
CA GLU A 9 2.34 1.26 -9.04
C GLU A 9 0.86 1.59 -8.80
N VAL A 10 0.10 0.69 -8.20
CA VAL A 10 -1.31 0.93 -7.82
C VAL A 10 -1.42 2.14 -6.90
N LEU A 11 -0.55 2.25 -5.89
CA LEU A 11 -0.52 3.39 -4.97
C LEU A 11 -0.20 4.72 -5.66
N LEU A 12 0.51 4.71 -6.79
CA LEU A 12 0.92 5.92 -7.51
C LEU A 12 -0.10 6.32 -8.58
N ARG A 13 -0.63 5.36 -9.33
CA ARG A 13 -1.43 5.59 -10.54
C ARG A 13 -2.91 5.38 -10.32
N ASP A 14 -3.28 4.26 -9.71
CA ASP A 14 -4.66 3.78 -9.70
C ASP A 14 -5.39 4.06 -8.38
N TRP A 15 -4.68 4.62 -7.40
CA TRP A 15 -5.24 4.88 -6.08
C TRP A 15 -6.28 6.00 -6.10
N PRO A 16 -7.50 5.78 -5.58
CA PRO A 16 -8.56 6.78 -5.58
C PRO A 16 -8.15 8.03 -4.79
N LYS A 17 -8.60 9.20 -5.27
CA LYS A 17 -8.46 10.47 -4.56
C LYS A 17 -9.37 10.47 -3.31
N PRO A 18 -9.04 11.25 -2.27
CA PRO A 18 -7.96 12.24 -2.16
C PRO A 18 -6.59 11.65 -1.79
N LYS A 19 -5.53 12.48 -1.82
CA LYS A 19 -4.23 12.12 -1.23
C LYS A 19 -4.44 11.91 0.27
N SER A 20 -4.08 10.73 0.78
CA SER A 20 -4.12 10.44 2.23
C SER A 20 -2.73 10.14 2.77
N GLU A 21 -2.50 10.47 4.05
CA GLU A 21 -1.25 10.15 4.75
C GLU A 21 -0.99 8.64 4.78
N ARG A 22 -2.05 7.83 4.81
CA ARG A 22 -1.96 6.37 4.81
C ARG A 22 -1.53 5.84 3.45
N ARG A 23 -1.98 6.43 2.34
CA ARG A 23 -1.45 6.16 1.00
C ARG A 23 0.05 6.48 0.92
N LEU A 24 0.47 7.65 1.41
CA LEU A 24 1.89 8.04 1.41
C LEU A 24 2.75 7.10 2.28
N ALA A 25 2.23 6.68 3.43
CA ALA A 25 2.90 5.70 4.29
C ALA A 25 3.08 4.35 3.58
N ALA A 26 2.07 3.89 2.82
CA ALA A 26 2.17 2.67 2.04
C ALA A 26 3.23 2.78 0.91
N ILE A 27 3.32 3.92 0.23
CA ILE A 27 4.37 4.18 -0.78
C ILE A 27 5.76 4.09 -0.12
N ARG A 28 5.96 4.77 1.01
CA ARG A 28 7.23 4.74 1.76
C ARG A 28 7.60 3.31 2.20
N ALA A 29 6.61 2.54 2.64
CA ALA A 29 6.83 1.15 3.04
C ALA A 29 7.25 0.27 1.85
N CYS A 30 6.65 0.46 0.67
CA CYS A 30 7.06 -0.25 -0.54
C CYS A 30 8.51 0.07 -0.92
N LEU A 31 8.90 1.35 -0.89
CA LEU A 31 10.27 1.78 -1.17
C LEU A 31 11.28 1.18 -0.19
N ALA A 32 10.98 1.16 1.11
CA ALA A 32 11.87 0.56 2.12
C ALA A 32 12.09 -0.94 1.88
N VAL A 33 11.05 -1.67 1.45
CA VAL A 33 11.20 -3.09 1.11
C VAL A 33 12.03 -3.28 -0.16
N MET A 34 11.79 -2.47 -1.20
CA MET A 34 12.56 -2.53 -2.45
C MET A 34 14.06 -2.25 -2.24
N ARG A 35 14.40 -1.44 -1.23
CA ARG A 35 15.79 -1.16 -0.81
C ARG A 35 16.39 -2.23 0.11
N GLY A 36 15.62 -3.25 0.49
CA GLY A 36 16.06 -4.26 1.45
C GLY A 36 16.09 -3.78 2.91
N GLU A 37 15.59 -2.58 3.21
CA GLU A 37 15.60 -2.00 4.56
C GLU A 37 14.53 -2.63 5.46
N LYS A 38 13.43 -3.13 4.87
CA LYS A 38 12.31 -3.75 5.58
C LYS A 38 11.83 -5.03 4.90
N PRO A 39 11.24 -5.97 5.67
CA PRO A 39 10.67 -7.18 5.09
C PRO A 39 9.34 -6.90 4.37
N PRO A 40 8.96 -7.69 3.33
CA PRO A 40 7.73 -7.49 2.53
C PRO A 40 6.43 -7.40 3.34
N ARG A 41 6.37 -8.03 4.51
CA ARG A 41 5.23 -7.92 5.44
C ARG A 41 4.89 -6.48 5.83
N VAL A 42 5.89 -5.59 5.88
CA VAL A 42 5.68 -4.18 6.24
C VAL A 42 4.94 -3.45 5.12
N ALA A 43 5.32 -3.66 3.86
CA ALA A 43 4.62 -3.09 2.72
C ALA A 43 3.16 -3.61 2.66
N ARG A 44 2.96 -4.92 2.89
CA ARG A 44 1.62 -5.52 2.93
C ARG A 44 0.73 -4.88 3.99
N GLN A 45 1.24 -4.73 5.22
CA GLN A 45 0.46 -4.14 6.31
C GLN A 45 0.09 -2.68 6.02
N ALA A 46 1.05 -1.89 5.54
CA ALA A 46 0.81 -0.50 5.20
C ALA A 46 -0.21 -0.35 4.06
N PHE A 47 -0.15 -1.23 3.06
CA PHE A 47 -1.12 -1.28 1.97
C PHE A 47 -2.55 -1.58 2.46
N ILE A 48 -2.72 -2.56 3.35
CA ILE A 48 -4.03 -2.88 3.95
C ILE A 48 -4.59 -1.69 4.71
N VAL A 49 -3.77 -1.02 5.53
CA VAL A 49 -4.19 0.17 6.28
C VAL A 49 -4.61 1.29 5.33
N ALA A 50 -3.89 1.52 4.24
CA ALA A 50 -4.28 2.47 3.21
C ALA A 50 -5.61 2.06 2.55
N ALA A 51 -5.79 0.79 2.20
CA ALA A 51 -7.01 0.30 1.57
C ALA A 51 -8.25 0.46 2.45
N LYS A 52 -8.11 0.23 3.77
CA LYS A 52 -9.17 0.49 4.76
C LYS A 52 -9.54 1.97 4.82
N ASP A 53 -8.54 2.84 4.85
CA ASP A 53 -8.73 4.30 4.85
C ASP A 53 -9.45 4.80 3.60
N ALA A 54 -9.07 4.29 2.44
CA ALA A 54 -9.72 4.61 1.18
C ALA A 54 -11.08 3.89 0.99
N ARG A 55 -11.50 3.04 1.94
CA ARG A 55 -12.71 2.21 1.86
C ARG A 55 -12.78 1.34 0.59
N ILE A 56 -11.64 0.83 0.14
CA ILE A 56 -11.52 -0.04 -1.05
C ILE A 56 -11.09 -1.48 -0.71
N LEU A 57 -10.97 -1.81 0.58
CA LEU A 57 -10.63 -3.16 1.01
C LEU A 57 -11.87 -4.07 0.91
N LEU A 58 -11.93 -4.86 -0.16
CA LEU A 58 -12.94 -5.91 -0.35
C LEU A 58 -12.64 -7.07 0.62
N GLY A 59 -13.45 -7.19 1.68
CA GLY A 59 -13.29 -8.24 2.71
C GLY A 59 -13.33 -7.74 4.16
N ASP A 60 -13.40 -6.42 4.39
CA ASP A 60 -13.62 -5.81 5.73
C ASP A 60 -15.12 -5.58 6.04
N GLN A 61 -16.02 -6.05 5.15
CA GLN A 61 -17.47 -6.11 5.33
C GLN A 61 -17.85 -7.50 5.85
N ILE A 62 -17.56 -7.81 7.12
CA ILE A 62 -18.26 -8.85 7.88
C ILE A 62 -18.48 -8.32 9.29
#